data_AF-A0A1Y3BGE3-F1
#
_entry.id   AF-A0A1Y3BGE3-F1
#
_cell.length_a   1.000
_cell.length_b   1.000
_cell.length_c   1.000
_cell.angle_alpha   90.00
_cell.angle_beta   90.00
_cell.angle_gamma   90.00
#
_symmetry.space_group_name_H-M   'P 1'
#
loop_
_entity.id
_entity.type
_entity.pdbx_description
1 polymer ?
#
loop_
_entity_poly.entity_id
_entity_poly.type
_entity_poly.pdbx_seq_one_letter_code
_entity_poly.pdbx_strand_id
1 'polypeptide(L)'
;MIRKCKCHGVSGSCSMQTCWMKVNEFHEIGNYLKKAYRKAIKIEMNSPWDYTNNNHNNHNQPFEVPTWKLMYLHDSPDYCKADINSTFGSYTGTLGRHCSMRKDDDVTNEERKSCRRLCKQCGYRVRRERRLITTSCNCRFEFCCQIHCQQCQREEFTYVCAPSLLSSSSSSTTTTTTSV
;
A
#
# COMPACT_ATOMS: atom_id res chain seq x y z
N MET A 1 4.43 19.72 -11.82
CA MET A 1 3.40 20.52 -12.50
C MET A 1 3.41 20.16 -13.97
N ILE A 2 2.26 20.20 -14.62
CA ILE A 2 2.10 19.88 -16.04
C ILE A 2 1.40 21.03 -16.75
N ARG A 3 1.93 21.44 -17.91
CA ARG A 3 1.27 22.41 -18.78
C ARG A 3 0.08 21.73 -19.43
N LYS A 4 -1.11 22.29 -19.25
CA LYS A 4 -2.32 21.89 -19.98
C LYS A 4 -2.79 23.04 -20.83
N CYS A 5 -3.28 22.70 -22.01
CA CYS A 5 -3.75 23.67 -22.99
C CYS A 5 -5.15 23.30 -23.43
N LYS A 6 -5.97 24.31 -23.69
CA LYS A 6 -7.30 24.17 -24.31
C LYS A 6 -7.28 24.87 -25.67
N CYS A 7 -7.52 24.09 -26.71
CA CYS A 7 -7.67 24.56 -28.07
C CYS A 7 -9.06 25.17 -28.27
N HIS A 8 -9.11 26.29 -28.97
CA HIS A 8 -10.36 27.01 -29.24
C HIS A 8 -10.30 27.79 -30.56
N GLY A 9 -9.52 27.30 -31.53
CA GLY A 9 -9.58 27.75 -32.91
C GLY A 9 -10.86 27.28 -33.61
N VAL A 10 -11.06 27.74 -34.85
CA VAL A 10 -12.22 27.40 -35.68
C VAL A 10 -12.41 25.88 -35.73
N SER A 11 -13.65 25.42 -35.52
CA SER A 11 -14.04 24.00 -35.47
C SER A 11 -13.26 23.16 -34.46
N GLY A 12 -12.77 23.76 -33.36
CA GLY A 12 -11.99 23.06 -32.33
C GLY A 12 -10.51 22.85 -32.67
N SER A 13 -10.01 23.50 -33.73
CA SER A 13 -8.58 23.46 -34.07
C SER A 13 -7.71 24.12 -32.98
N CYS A 14 -6.42 23.75 -32.96
CA CYS A 14 -5.42 24.29 -32.02
C CYS A 14 -4.61 25.47 -32.60
N SER A 15 -5.09 26.12 -33.68
CA SER A 15 -4.45 27.31 -34.24
C SER A 15 -4.37 28.47 -33.23
N MET A 16 -5.34 28.52 -32.32
CA MET A 16 -5.28 29.31 -31.09
C MET A 16 -5.54 28.40 -29.88
N GLN A 17 -4.72 28.57 -28.84
CA GLN A 17 -4.85 27.81 -27.60
C GLN A 17 -4.42 28.64 -26.40
N THR A 18 -5.05 28.38 -25.25
CA THR A 18 -4.67 28.97 -23.97
C THR A 18 -4.13 27.86 -23.10
N CYS A 19 -2.96 28.08 -22.51
CA CYS A 19 -2.31 27.12 -21.63
C CYS A 19 -2.20 27.65 -20.21
N TRP A 20 -2.32 26.76 -19.23
CA TRP A 20 -2.07 27.04 -17.83
C TRP A 20 -1.30 25.88 -17.20
N MET A 21 -0.64 26.16 -16.08
CA MET A 21 0.00 25.13 -15.28
C MET A 21 -1.05 24.49 -14.37
N LYS A 22 -1.13 23.16 -14.38
CA LYS A 22 -1.91 22.41 -13.40
C LYS A 22 -1.03 21.46 -12.61
N VAL A 23 -1.53 21.04 -11.45
CA VAL A 23 -0.91 19.98 -10.66
C VAL A 23 -1.10 18.64 -11.37
N ASN A 24 -0.15 17.73 -11.17
CA ASN A 24 -0.24 16.34 -11.63
C ASN A 24 -1.43 15.63 -10.96
N GLU A 25 -1.87 14.52 -11.54
CA GLU A 25 -2.86 13.69 -10.86
C GLU A 25 -2.27 13.15 -9.55
N PHE A 26 -3.10 13.09 -8.51
CA PHE A 26 -2.60 12.73 -7.18
C PHE A 26 -1.99 11.33 -7.13
N HIS A 27 -2.47 10.39 -7.96
CA HIS A 27 -1.87 9.07 -8.09
C HIS A 27 -0.40 9.13 -8.55
N GLU A 28 -0.06 10.02 -9.49
CA GLU A 28 1.33 10.20 -9.94
C GLU A 28 2.22 10.74 -8.81
N ILE A 29 1.69 11.70 -8.04
CA ILE A 29 2.37 12.26 -6.88
C ILE A 29 2.59 11.18 -5.81
N GLY A 30 1.57 10.37 -5.52
CA GLY A 30 1.66 9.24 -4.60
C GLY A 30 2.71 8.22 -5.04
N ASN A 31 2.77 7.89 -6.33
CA ASN A 31 3.79 7.00 -6.88
C ASN A 31 5.21 7.59 -6.76
N TYR A 32 5.35 8.89 -7.01
CA TYR A 32 6.61 9.61 -6.84
C TYR A 32 7.08 9.55 -5.38
N LEU A 33 6.21 9.92 -4.44
CA LEU A 33 6.51 9.86 -3.00
C LEU A 33 6.75 8.43 -2.52
N LYS A 34 6.05 7.43 -3.06
CA LYS A 34 6.29 6.02 -2.72
C LYS A 34 7.68 5.54 -3.16
N LYS A 35 8.18 6.01 -4.30
CA LYS A 35 9.55 5.75 -4.75
C LYS A 35 10.57 6.42 -3.83
N ALA A 36 10.32 7.67 -3.43
CA ALA A 36 11.16 8.38 -2.46
C ALA A 36 11.18 7.65 -1.10
N TYR A 37 10.02 7.21 -0.62
CA TYR A 37 9.88 6.43 0.62
C TYR A 37 10.70 5.14 0.61
N ARG A 38 10.68 4.40 -0.50
CA ARG A 38 11.48 3.15 -0.65
C ARG A 38 12.99 3.39 -0.63
N LYS A 39 13.43 4.62 -0.86
CA LYS A 39 14.85 5.04 -0.89
C LYS A 39 15.18 6.04 0.22
N ALA A 40 14.33 6.10 1.26
CA ALA A 40 14.52 7.00 2.38
C ALA A 40 15.79 6.63 3.16
N ILE A 41 16.44 7.64 3.76
CA ILE A 41 17.73 7.50 4.43
C ILE A 41 17.52 7.62 5.94
N LYS A 42 18.15 6.72 6.71
CA LYS A 42 18.21 6.83 8.18
C LYS A 42 19.26 7.86 8.57
N ILE A 43 18.93 8.73 9.51
CA ILE A 43 19.86 9.72 10.08
C ILE A 43 19.99 9.46 11.57
N GLU A 44 21.22 9.49 12.08
CA GLU A 44 21.52 9.35 13.50
C GLU A 44 21.70 10.74 14.12
N MET A 45 21.00 11.02 15.23
CA MET A 45 21.08 12.33 15.92
C MET A 45 22.47 12.63 16.50
N ASN A 46 23.28 11.59 16.75
CA ASN A 46 24.65 11.72 17.24
C ASN A 46 25.68 11.87 16.13
N SER A 47 25.25 12.03 14.89
CA SER A 47 26.07 12.71 13.90
C SER A 47 25.89 14.21 14.15
N PRO A 48 26.81 14.92 14.85
CA PRO A 48 27.21 16.18 14.28
C PRO A 48 27.59 15.83 12.83
N TRP A 49 27.36 16.69 11.86
CA TRP A 49 27.96 16.50 10.54
C TRP A 49 29.41 16.03 10.69
N ASP A 50 29.66 14.72 10.55
CA ASP A 50 30.83 14.08 11.18
C ASP A 50 32.00 14.27 10.23
N TYR A 51 32.56 15.47 10.32
CA TYR A 51 33.94 15.73 10.03
C TYR A 51 34.76 14.68 10.77
N THR A 52 35.59 13.94 10.03
CA THR A 52 36.55 12.94 10.51
C THR A 52 36.06 11.49 10.52
N ASN A 53 36.01 10.88 9.33
CA ASN A 53 36.70 9.59 9.23
C ASN A 53 37.97 9.77 8.42
N ASN A 54 39.08 9.70 9.15
CA ASN A 54 40.45 9.63 8.68
C ASN A 54 40.64 8.38 7.81
N ASN A 55 40.21 8.45 6.56
CA ASN A 55 40.80 7.60 5.53
C ASN A 55 41.19 8.50 4.36
N HIS A 56 42.49 8.79 4.31
CA HIS A 56 43.17 9.43 3.20
C HIS A 56 42.81 8.72 1.89
N ASN A 57 41.80 9.24 1.17
CA ASN A 57 41.66 9.19 -0.27
C ASN A 57 40.52 10.13 -0.70
N ASN A 58 40.90 11.39 -0.95
CA ASN A 58 40.23 12.40 -1.77
C ASN A 58 38.73 12.21 -2.03
N HIS A 59 37.86 12.70 -1.14
CA HIS A 59 36.58 13.35 -1.49
C HIS A 59 35.97 14.02 -0.23
N ASN A 60 36.54 15.14 0.21
CA ASN A 60 35.91 16.04 1.19
C ASN A 60 34.79 16.85 0.50
N GLN A 61 33.68 16.21 0.15
CA GLN A 61 32.43 16.91 -0.12
C GLN A 61 31.47 16.66 1.06
N PRO A 62 30.92 17.72 1.69
CA PRO A 62 29.80 17.57 2.59
C PRO A 62 28.71 16.78 1.86
N PHE A 63 28.28 15.65 2.42
CA PHE A 63 27.19 14.87 1.86
C PHE A 63 25.89 15.67 2.02
N GLU A 64 25.58 16.51 1.03
CA GLU A 64 24.35 17.29 1.01
C GLU A 64 23.20 16.37 0.59
N VAL A 65 22.32 16.03 1.54
CA VAL A 65 21.13 15.24 1.23
C VAL A 65 20.21 16.11 0.37
N PRO A 66 19.81 15.66 -0.83
CA PRO A 66 18.91 16.45 -1.67
C PRO A 66 17.57 16.70 -0.96
N THR A 67 17.05 17.92 -1.06
CA THR A 67 15.79 18.34 -0.41
C THR A 67 14.57 17.48 -0.75
N TRP A 68 14.60 16.78 -1.89
CA TRP A 68 13.52 15.89 -2.34
C TRP A 68 13.57 14.49 -1.71
N LYS A 69 14.63 14.14 -0.98
CA LYS A 69 14.75 12.84 -0.31
C LYS A 69 14.03 12.82 1.03
N LEU A 70 13.34 11.71 1.29
CA LEU A 70 12.74 11.44 2.58
C LEU A 70 13.79 10.88 3.55
N MET A 71 13.70 11.28 4.81
CA MET A 71 14.63 10.93 5.88
C MET A 71 13.87 10.41 7.09
N TYR A 72 14.46 9.50 7.87
CA TYR A 72 13.87 8.96 9.10
C TYR A 72 14.92 8.77 10.20
N LEU A 73 14.48 8.76 11.45
CA LEU A 73 15.35 8.68 12.63
C LEU A 73 15.36 7.29 13.25
N HIS A 74 14.17 6.69 13.38
CA HIS A 74 13.99 5.40 14.03
C HIS A 74 13.58 4.32 13.03
N ASP A 75 14.08 3.10 13.25
CA ASP A 75 13.67 1.95 12.45
C ASP A 75 12.17 1.68 12.61
N SER A 76 11.56 1.18 11.55
CA SER A 76 10.15 0.81 11.59
C SER A 76 9.94 -0.44 12.46
N PRO A 77 8.90 -0.48 13.29
CA PRO A 77 8.59 -1.66 14.10
C PRO A 77 8.10 -2.82 13.24
N ASP A 78 7.98 -4.01 13.86
CA ASP A 78 7.31 -5.15 13.24
C ASP A 78 5.79 -4.96 13.22
N TYR A 79 5.25 -4.60 12.05
CA TYR A 79 3.82 -4.42 11.83
C TYR A 79 3.02 -5.73 11.70
N CYS A 80 3.62 -6.91 11.90
CA CYS A 80 2.91 -8.18 11.80
C CYS A 80 1.89 -8.38 12.92
N LYS A 81 2.26 -8.07 14.16
CA LYS A 81 1.41 -8.20 15.36
C LYS A 81 0.74 -6.87 15.68
N ALA A 82 -0.38 -6.93 16.40
CA ALA A 82 -1.01 -5.72 16.91
C ALA A 82 -0.22 -5.22 18.13
N ASP A 83 -0.03 -3.91 18.21
CA ASP A 83 0.50 -3.25 19.39
C ASP A 83 -0.20 -1.90 19.55
N ILE A 84 -1.07 -1.83 20.55
CA ILE A 84 -1.89 -0.65 20.84
C ILE A 84 -1.09 0.37 21.67
N ASN A 85 -0.07 -0.10 22.39
CA ASN A 85 0.71 0.69 23.34
C ASN A 85 2.08 1.09 22.79
N SER A 86 2.30 0.89 21.49
CA SER A 86 3.56 1.24 20.83
C SER A 86 3.84 2.75 20.96
N THR A 87 5.07 3.07 21.33
CA THR A 87 5.59 4.44 21.41
C THR A 87 5.48 5.20 20.07
N PHE A 88 5.47 4.48 18.95
CA PHE A 88 5.36 5.04 17.60
C PHE A 88 3.91 5.13 17.08
N GLY A 89 2.93 4.93 17.97
CA GLY A 89 1.50 4.90 17.65
C GLY A 89 0.95 3.48 17.60
N SER A 90 -0.37 3.38 17.82
CA SER A 90 -1.12 2.12 17.83
C SER A 90 -1.24 1.54 16.41
N TYR A 91 -0.92 0.25 16.24
CA TYR A 91 -1.12 -0.48 14.99
C TYR A 91 -1.80 -1.83 15.23
N THR A 92 -2.69 -2.22 14.30
CA THR A 92 -3.60 -3.37 14.45
C THR A 92 -3.03 -4.71 13.97
N GLY A 93 -1.79 -4.71 13.46
CA GLY A 93 -1.16 -5.90 12.88
C GLY A 93 -1.69 -6.27 11.48
N THR A 94 -1.33 -7.47 11.01
CA THR A 94 -1.73 -7.95 9.68
C THR A 94 -2.82 -9.03 9.68
N LEU A 95 -3.19 -9.53 10.85
CA LEU A 95 -4.25 -10.53 10.99
C LEU A 95 -5.59 -9.98 10.46
N GLY A 96 -6.34 -10.80 9.72
CA GLY A 96 -7.61 -10.40 9.11
C GLY A 96 -7.50 -9.51 7.88
N ARG A 97 -6.30 -9.03 7.51
CA ARG A 97 -6.14 -8.19 6.30
C ARG A 97 -6.33 -9.01 5.03
N HIS A 98 -6.98 -8.39 4.04
CA HIS A 98 -7.07 -8.93 2.69
C HIS A 98 -5.71 -8.88 1.98
N CYS A 99 -5.45 -9.90 1.18
CA CYS A 99 -4.28 -10.00 0.33
C CYS A 99 -4.66 -10.50 -1.07
N SER A 100 -3.82 -10.19 -2.06
CA SER A 100 -4.04 -10.60 -3.45
C SER A 100 -3.24 -11.85 -3.79
N MET A 101 -3.88 -12.77 -4.51
CA MET A 101 -3.25 -13.92 -5.17
C MET A 101 -3.39 -13.86 -6.70
N ARG A 102 -3.83 -12.72 -7.24
CA ARG A 102 -3.97 -12.51 -8.68
C ARG A 102 -2.61 -12.65 -9.37
N LYS A 103 -2.61 -13.19 -10.59
CA LYS A 103 -1.42 -13.39 -11.41
C LYS A 103 -1.51 -12.75 -12.79
N ASP A 104 -2.64 -12.11 -13.08
CA ASP A 104 -2.94 -11.42 -14.34
C ASP A 104 -1.83 -10.43 -14.74
N ASP A 105 -1.69 -10.12 -16.02
CA ASP A 105 -0.58 -9.26 -16.50
C ASP A 105 -0.69 -7.81 -16.02
N ASP A 106 -1.90 -7.35 -15.67
CA ASP A 106 -2.19 -5.99 -15.18
C ASP A 106 -1.77 -5.75 -13.73
N VAL A 107 -1.42 -6.80 -12.95
CA VAL A 107 -1.07 -6.63 -11.53
C VAL A 107 0.43 -6.41 -11.30
N THR A 108 0.75 -5.58 -10.30
CA THR A 108 2.15 -5.30 -9.90
C THR A 108 2.78 -6.50 -9.19
N ASN A 109 4.12 -6.59 -9.22
CA ASN A 109 4.85 -7.67 -8.52
C ASN A 109 4.62 -7.65 -7.00
N GLU A 110 4.43 -6.47 -6.42
CA GLU A 110 4.08 -6.28 -5.01
C GLU A 110 2.69 -6.83 -4.69
N GLU A 111 1.73 -6.65 -5.60
CA GLU A 111 0.40 -7.22 -5.46
C GLU A 111 0.42 -8.74 -5.58
N ARG A 112 1.14 -9.30 -6.56
CA ARG A 112 1.34 -10.75 -6.70
C ARG A 112 1.95 -11.39 -5.44
N LYS A 113 2.83 -10.66 -4.74
CA LYS A 113 3.49 -11.11 -3.50
C LYS A 113 2.73 -10.70 -2.23
N SER A 114 1.54 -10.11 -2.34
CA SER A 114 0.79 -9.53 -1.22
C SER A 114 0.51 -10.55 -0.12
N CYS A 115 -0.03 -11.73 -0.43
CA CYS A 115 -0.31 -12.76 0.58
C CYS A 115 0.95 -13.34 1.23
N ARG A 116 2.07 -13.42 0.50
CA ARG A 116 3.36 -13.83 1.07
C ARG A 116 3.84 -12.81 2.10
N ARG A 117 3.76 -11.52 1.76
CA ARG A 117 4.25 -10.42 2.60
C ARG A 117 3.37 -10.14 3.81
N LEU A 118 2.05 -10.12 3.63
CA LEU A 118 1.11 -9.80 4.69
C LEU A 118 0.84 -10.99 5.63
N CYS A 119 0.75 -12.21 5.11
CA CYS A 119 0.36 -13.36 5.92
C CYS A 119 1.56 -14.27 6.22
N LYS A 120 2.18 -14.87 5.20
CA LYS A 120 3.15 -15.96 5.39
C LYS A 120 4.41 -15.51 6.13
N GLN A 121 4.97 -14.35 5.78
CA GLN A 121 6.16 -13.79 6.45
C GLN A 121 5.88 -13.41 7.90
N CYS A 122 4.63 -13.10 8.24
CA CYS A 122 4.17 -12.84 9.60
C CYS A 122 3.79 -14.11 10.39
N GLY A 123 3.97 -15.31 9.82
CA GLY A 123 3.60 -16.58 10.46
C GLY A 123 2.10 -16.94 10.38
N TYR A 124 1.32 -16.18 9.62
CA TYR A 124 -0.11 -16.43 9.40
C TYR A 124 -0.36 -17.31 8.17
N ARG A 125 -1.44 -18.09 8.20
CA ARG A 125 -1.91 -18.81 7.01
C ARG A 125 -2.80 -17.90 6.15
N VAL A 126 -2.89 -18.23 4.87
CA VAL A 126 -3.83 -17.58 3.94
C VAL A 126 -5.13 -18.38 3.94
N ARG A 127 -6.23 -17.76 4.33
CA ARG A 127 -7.57 -18.37 4.28
C ARG A 127 -8.32 -17.81 3.07
N ARG A 128 -8.86 -18.71 2.25
CA ARG A 128 -9.72 -18.39 1.11
C ARG A 128 -11.16 -18.27 1.61
N GLU A 129 -11.84 -17.21 1.22
CA GLU A 129 -13.24 -16.93 1.54
C GLU A 129 -14.04 -16.80 0.25
N ARG A 130 -15.22 -17.42 0.22
CA ARG A 130 -16.18 -17.25 -0.88
C ARG A 130 -17.02 -16.01 -0.58
N ARG A 131 -17.06 -15.06 -1.52
CA ARG A 131 -17.84 -13.84 -1.43
C ARG A 131 -18.79 -13.77 -2.63
N LEU A 132 -20.08 -13.62 -2.37
CA LEU A 132 -21.07 -13.32 -3.40
C LEU A 132 -21.04 -11.80 -3.63
N ILE A 133 -20.72 -11.37 -4.85
CA ILE A 133 -20.66 -9.97 -5.22
C ILE A 133 -21.77 -9.70 -6.23
N THR A 134 -22.59 -8.69 -5.94
CA THR A 134 -23.60 -8.19 -6.87
C THR A 134 -22.99 -7.07 -7.69
N THR A 135 -22.98 -7.21 -9.01
CA THR A 135 -22.46 -6.22 -9.95
C THR A 135 -23.49 -5.89 -11.02
N SER A 136 -23.50 -4.64 -11.49
CA SER A 136 -24.26 -4.27 -12.67
C SER A 136 -23.74 -4.99 -13.92
N CYS A 137 -24.64 -5.60 -14.67
CA CYS A 137 -24.34 -6.39 -15.86
C CYS A 137 -25.41 -6.16 -16.94
N ASN A 138 -25.16 -6.64 -18.16
CA ASN A 138 -26.11 -6.58 -19.28
C ASN A 138 -26.71 -5.19 -19.50
N CYS A 139 -25.90 -4.15 -19.30
CA CYS A 139 -26.32 -2.77 -19.41
C CYS A 139 -26.70 -2.46 -20.87
N ARG A 140 -27.92 -1.95 -21.08
CA ARG A 140 -28.41 -1.50 -22.37
C ARG A 140 -28.68 -0.01 -22.31
N PHE A 141 -28.23 0.69 -23.35
CA PHE A 141 -28.55 2.10 -23.53
C PHE A 141 -29.87 2.21 -24.28
N GLU A 142 -30.81 2.96 -23.73
CA GLU A 142 -32.05 3.32 -24.37
C GLU A 142 -31.91 4.73 -24.95
N PHE A 143 -32.19 4.86 -26.26
CA PHE A 143 -32.06 6.13 -26.96
C PHE A 143 -33.00 7.17 -26.33
N CYS A 144 -32.39 8.24 -25.81
CA CYS A 144 -32.99 9.33 -25.03
C CYS A 144 -33.39 8.97 -23.57
N CYS A 145 -32.52 8.85 -22.56
CA CYS A 145 -31.07 9.01 -22.37
C CYS A 145 -30.65 8.16 -21.15
N GLN A 146 -31.15 6.92 -21.04
CA GLN A 146 -31.03 6.11 -19.83
C GLN A 146 -30.24 4.83 -20.08
N ILE A 147 -29.48 4.40 -19.07
CA ILE A 147 -28.79 3.12 -19.06
C ILE A 147 -29.51 2.23 -18.06
N HIS A 148 -30.12 1.16 -18.56
CA HIS A 148 -30.72 0.13 -17.73
C HIS A 148 -29.76 -1.05 -17.60
N CYS A 149 -29.37 -1.38 -16.37
CA CYS A 149 -28.53 -2.52 -16.06
C CYS A 149 -29.29 -3.52 -15.19
N GLN A 150 -28.99 -4.80 -15.36
CA GLN A 150 -29.44 -5.84 -14.46
C GLN A 150 -28.46 -6.00 -13.30
N GLN A 151 -28.92 -6.54 -12.16
CA GLN A 151 -28.04 -6.94 -11.06
C GLN A 151 -27.68 -8.42 -11.23
N CYS A 152 -26.42 -8.70 -11.56
CA CYS A 152 -25.90 -10.06 -11.59
C CYS A 152 -25.15 -10.37 -10.30
N GLN A 153 -25.38 -11.54 -9.75
CA GLN A 153 -24.55 -12.08 -8.69
C GLN A 153 -23.46 -12.96 -9.29
N ARG A 154 -22.23 -12.74 -8.85
CA ARG A 154 -21.09 -13.60 -9.19
C ARG A 154 -20.33 -13.96 -7.93
N GLU A 155 -19.76 -15.15 -7.95
CA GLU A 155 -18.91 -15.59 -6.86
C GLU A 155 -17.48 -15.18 -7.10
N GLU A 156 -16.88 -14.58 -6.09
CA GLU A 156 -15.48 -14.20 -6.07
C GLU A 156 -14.80 -14.77 -4.84
N PHE A 157 -13.55 -15.16 -5.00
CA PHE A 157 -12.75 -15.66 -3.88
C PHE A 157 -11.81 -14.57 -3.39
N THR A 158 -11.96 -14.20 -2.13
CA THR A 158 -11.06 -13.29 -1.43
C THR A 158 -10.11 -14.06 -0.53
N TYR A 159 -8.94 -13.48 -0.28
CA TYR A 159 -7.92 -14.10 0.58
C TYR A 159 -7.63 -13.19 1.75
N VAL A 160 -7.56 -13.77 2.96
CA VAL A 160 -7.33 -13.05 4.22
C VAL A 160 -6.27 -13.75 5.05
N CYS A 161 -5.50 -12.98 5.83
CA CYS A 161 -4.56 -13.54 6.79
C CYS A 161 -5.31 -14.11 8.01
N ALA A 162 -5.00 -15.35 8.40
CA ALA A 162 -5.65 -16.05 9.50
C ALA A 162 -4.63 -16.73 10.42
N PRO A 163 -4.99 -17.03 11.68
CA PRO A 163 -4.09 -17.72 12.61
C PRO A 163 -3.63 -19.07 12.06
N SER A 164 -2.36 -19.41 12.28
CA SER A 164 -1.82 -20.72 11.93
C SER A 164 -2.47 -21.81 12.80
N LEU A 165 -2.62 -23.02 12.25
CA LEU A 165 -3.34 -24.11 12.95
C LEU A 165 -2.61 -24.63 14.21
N LEU A 166 -1.37 -24.19 14.43
CA LEU A 166 -0.55 -24.54 15.60
C LEU A 166 -0.75 -23.58 16.79
N SER A 167 -1.53 -22.49 16.64
CA SER A 167 -1.76 -21.53 17.73
C SER A 167 -3.11 -21.71 18.44
N SER A 168 -3.83 -22.82 18.20
CA SER A 168 -5.14 -23.12 18.81
C SER A 168 -5.07 -24.16 19.94
N SER A 169 -3.91 -24.33 20.58
CA SER A 169 -3.73 -25.26 21.71
C SER A 169 -3.22 -24.55 22.97
N SER A 170 -4.06 -23.77 23.64
CA SER A 170 -3.91 -23.48 25.07
C SER A 170 -5.16 -22.84 25.67
N SER A 171 -6.23 -23.61 25.79
CA SER A 171 -7.31 -23.33 26.75
C SER A 171 -8.13 -24.59 27.04
N SER A 172 -7.47 -25.64 27.56
CA SER A 172 -8.16 -26.69 28.30
C SER A 172 -8.20 -26.31 29.78
N THR A 173 -9.31 -25.74 30.19
CA THR A 173 -9.64 -25.41 31.59
C THR A 173 -9.75 -26.72 32.38
N THR A 174 -8.80 -26.99 33.27
CA THR A 174 -8.88 -28.10 34.24
C THR A 174 -10.00 -27.80 35.23
N THR A 175 -11.10 -28.53 35.15
CA THR A 175 -12.15 -28.53 36.17
C THR A 175 -11.77 -29.56 37.21
N THR A 176 -11.25 -29.11 38.35
CA THR A 176 -10.99 -29.96 39.52
C THR A 176 -12.31 -30.28 40.19
N THR A 177 -12.79 -31.51 40.03
CA THR A 177 -13.94 -32.02 40.79
C THR A 177 -13.41 -32.59 42.11
N THR A 178 -13.61 -31.86 43.19
CA THR A 178 -13.44 -32.33 44.56
C THR A 178 -14.68 -33.15 44.94
N SER A 179 -14.51 -34.45 45.15
CA SER A 179 -15.51 -35.32 45.79
C SER A 179 -15.13 -35.54 47.25
N VAL A 180 -16.15 -35.43 48.10
CA VAL A 180 -16.18 -35.64 49.56
C VAL A 180 -15.75 -37.05 49.95
#